data_AF-A0ABD2WUA3-F1
#
_entry.id   AF-A0ABD2WUA3-F1
#
_cell.length_a   1.000
_cell.length_b   1.000
_cell.length_c   1.000
_cell.angle_alpha   90.00
_cell.angle_beta   90.00
_cell.angle_gamma   90.00
#
_symmetry.space_group_name_H-M   'P 1'
#
loop_
_entity.id
_entity.type
_entity.pdbx_description
1 polymer ?
#
loop_
_entity_poly.entity_id
_entity_poly.type
_entity_poly.pdbx_seq_one_letter_code
_entity_poly.pdbx_strand_id
1 'polypeptide(L)'
;MLAPEEQDLIDKANLRLKEMSREEAEKLMIDGIQSMTEQEIRARIIPKKVQYVIDSNYTDEPELGEDGQPLLRRTTAIHHADRRGLYWIVWDLFMTIYDANYTDEFGVSHFHLACKYNFREFVDTFLREGVDPDCLPREPSANSIDPPILLAAANGQAGLMELLFFKGANPNSRGTGEETAWDAYLRVSAAAMADARRRRYSRRFRYSRRFRYSRK
;
A
#
# COMPACT_ATOMS: atom_id res chain seq x y z
N MET A 1 24.91 35.74 10.79
CA MET A 1 23.71 36.41 10.24
C MET A 1 23.86 36.39 8.74
N LEU A 2 22.93 35.76 8.03
CA LEU A 2 22.92 35.76 6.56
C LEU A 2 22.64 37.18 6.05
N ALA A 3 23.09 37.49 4.83
CA ALA A 3 22.80 38.78 4.23
C ALA A 3 21.28 38.92 4.02
N PRO A 4 20.69 40.14 4.13
CA PRO A 4 19.25 40.35 3.95
C PRO A 4 18.71 39.82 2.61
N GLU A 5 19.52 39.86 1.56
CA GLU A 5 19.20 39.37 0.22
C GLU A 5 19.18 37.83 0.16
N GLU A 6 20.06 37.15 0.91
CA GLU A 6 20.07 35.69 1.02
C GLU A 6 18.87 35.20 1.83
N GLN A 7 18.49 35.94 2.88
CA GLN A 7 17.31 35.64 3.69
C GLN A 7 16.02 35.83 2.88
N ASP A 8 15.90 36.89 2.07
CA ASP A 8 14.74 37.11 1.19
C ASP A 8 14.61 36.02 0.10
N LEU A 9 15.72 35.53 -0.44
CA LEU A 9 15.73 34.41 -1.38
C LEU A 9 15.32 33.09 -0.72
N ILE A 10 15.82 32.84 0.50
CA ILE A 10 15.43 31.68 1.31
C ILE A 10 13.95 31.77 1.69
N ASP A 11 13.48 32.94 2.10
CA ASP A 11 12.10 33.15 2.47
C ASP A 11 11.18 33.03 1.26
N LYS A 12 11.56 33.53 0.07
CA LYS A 12 10.80 33.32 -1.18
C LYS A 12 10.84 31.88 -1.69
N ALA A 13 11.95 31.18 -1.50
CA ALA A 13 12.03 29.75 -1.79
C ALA A 13 11.14 28.95 -0.83
N ASN A 14 11.17 29.28 0.46
CA ASN A 14 10.30 28.70 1.49
C ASN A 14 8.82 29.07 1.28
N LEU A 15 8.53 30.27 0.76
CA LEU A 15 7.19 30.76 0.39
C LEU A 15 6.71 30.23 -0.98
N ARG A 16 7.58 29.56 -1.74
CA ARG A 16 7.20 28.71 -2.89
C ARG A 16 7.04 27.24 -2.50
N LEU A 17 7.71 26.82 -1.42
CA LEU A 17 7.59 25.49 -0.83
C LEU A 17 6.34 25.36 0.08
N LYS A 18 5.86 26.47 0.63
CA LYS A 18 4.50 26.70 1.15
C LYS A 18 3.66 27.31 0.01
N GLU A 19 2.48 26.89 -0.41
CA GLU A 19 1.44 26.02 0.11
C GLU A 19 0.81 25.36 -1.13
N MET A 20 1.19 24.14 -1.47
CA MET A 20 0.33 23.37 -2.37
C MET A 20 -0.89 22.96 -1.56
N SER A 21 -2.07 23.43 -1.96
CA SER A 21 -3.29 23.07 -1.26
C SER A 21 -3.52 21.56 -1.38
N ARG A 22 -4.22 20.98 -0.41
CA ARG A 22 -4.58 19.56 -0.47
C ARG A 22 -5.38 19.23 -1.74
N GLU A 23 -6.33 20.09 -2.11
CA GLU A 23 -7.14 19.94 -3.32
C GLU A 23 -6.27 20.00 -4.58
N GLU A 24 -5.27 20.87 -4.61
CA GLU A 24 -4.31 20.97 -5.70
C GLU A 24 -3.43 19.72 -5.80
N ALA A 25 -2.85 19.27 -4.69
CA ALA A 25 -2.02 18.06 -4.64
C ALA A 25 -2.83 16.84 -5.08
N GLU A 26 -4.04 16.66 -4.53
CA GLU A 26 -4.93 15.56 -4.86
C GLU A 26 -5.32 15.55 -6.33
N LYS A 27 -5.73 16.71 -6.86
CA LYS A 27 -6.06 16.85 -8.28
C LYS A 27 -4.88 16.50 -9.18
N LEU A 28 -3.68 17.00 -8.86
CA LEU A 28 -2.47 16.70 -9.64
C LEU A 28 -2.15 15.20 -9.62
N MET A 29 -2.21 14.56 -8.46
CA MET A 29 -1.95 13.13 -8.32
C MET A 29 -3.00 12.29 -9.07
N ILE A 30 -4.29 12.56 -8.86
CA ILE A 30 -5.39 11.82 -9.50
C ILE A 30 -5.36 12.01 -11.01
N ASP A 31 -5.26 13.24 -11.51
CA ASP A 31 -5.15 13.51 -12.94
C ASP A 31 -3.91 12.84 -13.54
N GLY A 32 -2.78 12.92 -12.85
CA GLY A 32 -1.52 12.31 -13.26
C GLY A 32 -1.67 10.83 -13.46
N ILE A 33 -2.27 10.14 -12.49
CA ILE A 33 -2.63 8.73 -12.58
C ILE A 33 -3.57 8.53 -13.76
N GLN A 34 -4.78 9.11 -13.75
CA GLN A 34 -5.81 8.83 -14.76
C GLN A 34 -5.37 9.07 -16.21
N SER A 35 -4.48 10.05 -16.43
CA SER A 35 -3.95 10.41 -17.74
C SER A 35 -2.82 9.52 -18.27
N MET A 36 -2.30 8.56 -17.49
CA MET A 36 -1.17 7.72 -17.92
C MET A 36 -1.49 6.91 -19.17
N THR A 37 -0.57 6.96 -20.13
CA THR A 37 -0.59 6.17 -21.35
C THR A 37 -0.11 4.74 -21.10
N GLU A 38 -0.52 3.82 -21.97
CA GLU A 38 -0.03 2.42 -21.98
C GLU A 38 1.50 2.34 -22.05
N GLN A 39 2.14 3.27 -22.77
CA GLN A 39 3.60 3.31 -22.89
C GLN A 39 4.26 3.66 -21.55
N GLU A 40 3.78 4.68 -20.86
CA GLU A 40 4.28 5.08 -19.53
C GLU A 40 4.05 3.98 -18.50
N ILE A 41 2.87 3.34 -18.55
CA ILE A 41 2.52 2.20 -17.70
C ILE A 41 3.50 1.04 -17.90
N ARG A 42 3.76 0.65 -19.15
CA ARG A 42 4.73 -0.42 -19.47
C ARG A 42 6.16 -0.08 -19.05
N ALA A 43 6.53 1.19 -19.18
CA ALA A 43 7.83 1.70 -18.77
C ALA A 43 7.94 1.94 -17.25
N ARG A 44 6.85 1.79 -16.49
CA ARG A 44 6.75 2.08 -15.05
C ARG A 44 7.24 3.48 -14.69
N ILE A 45 6.87 4.46 -15.52
CA ILE A 45 7.23 5.86 -15.32
C ILE A 45 6.25 6.49 -14.33
N ILE A 46 6.77 7.21 -13.34
CA ILE A 46 5.96 8.06 -12.46
C ILE A 46 5.49 9.28 -13.27
N PRO A 47 4.18 9.57 -13.35
CA PRO A 47 3.68 10.72 -14.10
C PRO A 47 4.25 12.02 -13.55
N LYS A 48 4.62 12.95 -14.44
CA LYS A 48 5.22 14.24 -14.02
C LYS A 48 4.40 14.99 -12.98
N LYS A 49 3.06 14.91 -13.06
CA LYS A 49 2.17 15.53 -12.06
C LYS A 49 2.33 14.90 -10.67
N VAL A 50 2.43 13.57 -10.59
CA VAL A 50 2.68 12.85 -9.34
C VAL A 50 4.09 13.14 -8.82
N GLN A 51 5.08 13.09 -9.71
CA GLN A 51 6.47 13.40 -9.35
C GLN A 51 6.62 14.82 -8.78
N TYR A 52 5.92 15.80 -9.37
CA TYR A 52 5.91 17.17 -8.85
C TYR A 52 5.37 17.26 -7.42
N VAL A 53 4.32 16.50 -7.10
CA VAL A 53 3.78 16.46 -5.73
C VAL A 53 4.77 15.79 -4.77
N ILE A 54 5.41 14.69 -5.17
CA ILE A 54 6.45 14.03 -4.39
C ILE A 54 7.62 14.99 -4.11
N ASP A 55 8.13 15.66 -5.15
CA ASP A 55 9.29 16.57 -5.05
C ASP A 55 9.02 17.80 -4.19
N SER A 56 7.74 18.14 -3.97
CA SER A 56 7.34 19.24 -3.08
C SER A 56 7.39 18.90 -1.58
N ASN A 57 7.61 17.62 -1.22
CA ASN A 57 7.44 17.09 0.13
C ASN A 57 6.04 17.36 0.71
N TYR A 58 5.01 17.36 -0.14
CA TYR A 58 3.63 17.45 0.32
C TYR A 58 3.33 16.32 1.31
N THR A 59 2.74 16.70 2.44
CA THR A 59 2.24 15.77 3.47
C THR A 59 0.78 16.09 3.69
N ASP A 60 -0.07 15.07 3.66
CA ASP A 60 -1.52 15.26 3.69
C ASP A 60 -2.04 15.37 5.13
N GLU A 61 -2.71 16.47 5.45
CA GLU A 61 -3.38 16.64 6.74
C GLU A 61 -4.89 16.34 6.61
N PRO A 62 -5.46 15.47 7.47
CA PRO A 62 -6.88 15.17 7.41
C PRO A 62 -7.72 16.37 7.85
N GLU A 63 -8.78 16.64 7.09
CA GLU A 63 -9.82 17.56 7.53
C GLU A 63 -10.47 17.04 8.81
N LEU A 64 -10.78 17.94 9.73
CA LEU A 64 -11.46 17.61 10.97
C LEU A 64 -12.94 17.95 10.84
N GLY A 65 -13.80 17.05 11.31
CA GLY A 65 -15.23 17.31 11.48
C GLY A 65 -15.53 18.27 12.62
N GLU A 66 -16.81 18.61 12.80
CA GLU A 66 -17.28 19.46 13.91
C GLU A 66 -16.97 18.87 15.30
N ASP A 67 -16.81 17.55 15.38
CA ASP A 67 -16.42 16.80 16.57
C ASP A 67 -14.89 16.72 16.78
N GLY A 68 -14.12 17.35 15.91
CA GLY A 68 -12.65 17.31 15.91
C GLY A 68 -12.05 15.98 15.46
N GLN A 69 -12.86 15.04 14.95
CA GLN A 69 -12.37 13.77 14.42
C GLN A 69 -11.98 13.90 12.94
N PRO A 70 -10.96 13.15 12.46
CA PRO A 70 -10.56 13.20 11.07
C PRO A 70 -11.65 12.64 10.14
N LEU A 71 -11.95 13.37 9.07
CA LEU A 71 -12.83 12.96 7.99
C LEU A 71 -12.07 11.99 7.06
N LEU A 72 -12.14 10.70 7.39
CA LEU A 72 -11.39 9.66 6.70
C LEU A 72 -12.11 9.10 5.46
N ARG A 73 -13.27 9.63 5.06
CA ARG A 73 -13.97 9.19 3.84
C ARG A 73 -13.56 10.06 2.65
N ARG A 74 -12.67 9.51 1.83
CA ARG A 74 -12.08 10.20 0.68
C ARG A 74 -11.44 9.22 -0.30
N THR A 75 -11.72 9.43 -1.58
CA THR A 75 -11.13 8.67 -2.68
C THR A 75 -9.81 9.30 -3.13
N THR A 76 -8.71 8.84 -2.53
CA THR A 76 -7.36 9.35 -2.81
C THR A 76 -6.75 8.81 -4.11
N ALA A 77 -5.61 9.39 -4.52
CA ALA A 77 -4.78 8.91 -5.61
C ALA A 77 -4.36 7.43 -5.48
N ILE A 78 -4.13 6.94 -4.26
CA ILE A 78 -3.81 5.53 -3.99
C ILE A 78 -4.94 4.61 -4.48
N HIS A 79 -6.20 4.96 -4.23
CA HIS A 79 -7.36 4.17 -4.67
C HIS A 79 -7.48 4.17 -6.20
N HIS A 80 -7.22 5.30 -6.86
CA HIS A 80 -7.18 5.37 -8.32
C HIS A 80 -6.04 4.52 -8.93
N ALA A 81 -4.87 4.51 -8.30
CA ALA A 81 -3.76 3.65 -8.73
C ALA A 81 -4.11 2.16 -8.60
N ASP A 82 -4.74 1.75 -7.48
CA ASP A 82 -5.19 0.37 -7.26
C ASP A 82 -6.18 -0.09 -8.34
N ARG A 83 -7.22 0.71 -8.62
CA ARG A 83 -8.25 0.39 -9.63
C ARG A 83 -7.70 0.24 -11.04
N ARG A 84 -6.58 0.91 -11.34
CA ARG A 84 -5.88 0.80 -12.63
C ARG A 84 -4.79 -0.27 -12.65
N GLY A 85 -4.58 -0.98 -11.54
CA GLY A 85 -3.56 -2.02 -11.42
C GLY A 85 -2.13 -1.48 -11.40
N LEU A 86 -1.93 -0.21 -11.03
CA LEU A 86 -0.63 0.46 -11.02
C LEU A 86 0.16 0.20 -9.74
N TYR A 87 0.28 -1.06 -9.32
CA TYR A 87 0.83 -1.42 -8.01
C TYR A 87 2.22 -0.82 -7.69
N TRP A 88 3.04 -0.55 -8.72
CA TRP A 88 4.38 0.00 -8.52
C TRP A 88 4.37 1.46 -8.04
N ILE A 89 3.36 2.26 -8.41
CA ILE A 89 3.27 3.66 -7.97
C ILE A 89 2.61 3.78 -6.60
N VAL A 90 1.87 2.76 -6.17
CA VAL A 90 1.15 2.77 -4.89
C VAL A 90 2.12 2.97 -3.72
N TRP A 91 3.32 2.39 -3.79
CA TRP A 91 4.36 2.59 -2.78
C TRP A 91 4.80 4.07 -2.66
N ASP A 92 5.11 4.71 -3.79
CA ASP A 92 5.53 6.11 -3.82
C ASP A 92 4.43 7.04 -3.29
N LEU A 93 3.17 6.74 -3.63
CA LEU A 93 2.03 7.48 -3.10
C LEU A 93 1.89 7.28 -1.59
N PHE A 94 2.04 6.06 -1.07
CA PHE A 94 2.03 5.85 0.39
C PHE A 94 3.08 6.72 1.08
N MET A 95 4.31 6.76 0.58
CA MET A 95 5.37 7.62 1.16
C MET A 95 5.00 9.11 1.20
N THR A 96 4.06 9.56 0.37
CA THR A 96 3.63 10.97 0.24
C THR A 96 2.35 11.27 1.03
N ILE A 97 1.43 10.31 1.19
CA ILE A 97 0.07 10.55 1.73
C ILE A 97 -0.37 9.53 2.81
N TYR A 98 0.57 8.94 3.58
CA TYR A 98 0.24 7.90 4.55
C TYR A 98 -0.31 8.38 5.90
N ASP A 99 -0.41 9.69 6.15
CA ASP A 99 -0.74 10.22 7.50
C ASP A 99 -2.14 9.86 8.00
N ALA A 100 -3.04 9.39 7.12
CA ALA A 100 -4.36 8.93 7.54
C ALA A 100 -4.83 7.67 6.81
N ASN A 101 -5.64 6.85 7.50
CA ASN A 101 -6.28 5.66 6.95
C ASN A 101 -7.55 6.01 6.17
N TYR A 102 -7.39 6.77 5.08
CA TYR A 102 -8.52 7.15 4.22
C TYR A 102 -9.21 5.94 3.61
N THR A 103 -10.52 6.06 3.42
CA THR A 103 -11.41 5.04 2.88
C THR A 103 -12.18 5.60 1.70
N ASP A 104 -12.17 4.89 0.56
CA ASP A 104 -12.87 5.30 -0.66
C ASP A 104 -14.39 5.04 -0.63
N GLU A 105 -15.05 5.36 -1.74
CA GLU A 105 -16.49 5.18 -1.93
C GLU A 105 -16.94 3.72 -1.89
N PHE A 106 -16.03 2.76 -2.08
CA PHE A 106 -16.28 1.33 -1.99
C PHE A 106 -15.96 0.77 -0.60
N GLY A 107 -15.42 1.58 0.32
CA GLY A 107 -15.02 1.12 1.64
C GLY A 107 -13.60 0.54 1.68
N VAL A 108 -12.82 0.62 0.59
CA VAL A 108 -11.42 0.20 0.60
C VAL A 108 -10.64 1.27 1.33
N SER A 109 -9.89 0.88 2.36
CA SER A 109 -9.01 1.81 3.07
C SER A 109 -7.56 1.69 2.65
N HIS A 110 -6.75 2.71 2.99
CA HIS A 110 -5.30 2.64 2.87
C HIS A 110 -4.72 1.41 3.57
N PHE A 111 -5.21 1.05 4.77
CA PHE A 111 -4.79 -0.18 5.45
C PHE A 111 -5.10 -1.45 4.65
N HIS A 112 -6.27 -1.54 4.00
CA HIS A 112 -6.60 -2.67 3.12
C HIS A 112 -5.58 -2.79 1.97
N LEU A 113 -5.20 -1.66 1.36
CA LEU A 113 -4.23 -1.65 0.26
C LEU A 113 -2.82 -1.99 0.73
N ALA A 114 -2.38 -1.47 1.89
CA ALA A 114 -1.11 -1.85 2.49
C ALA A 114 -1.03 -3.37 2.75
N CYS A 115 -2.14 -3.97 3.21
CA CYS A 115 -2.23 -5.42 3.38
C CYS A 115 -2.22 -6.18 2.05
N LYS A 116 -3.02 -5.74 1.07
CA LYS A 116 -3.06 -6.33 -0.29
C LYS A 116 -1.67 -6.38 -0.92
N TYR A 117 -0.88 -5.32 -0.79
CA TYR A 117 0.43 -5.18 -1.43
C TYR A 117 1.64 -5.63 -0.59
N ASN A 118 1.41 -6.16 0.61
CA ASN A 118 2.48 -6.54 1.55
C ASN A 118 3.43 -5.40 1.95
N PHE A 119 2.90 -4.19 2.09
CA PHE A 119 3.71 -3.06 2.54
C PHE A 119 3.80 -3.08 4.07
N ARG A 120 4.62 -4.00 4.57
CA ARG A 120 4.71 -4.36 5.99
C ARG A 120 5.00 -3.16 6.88
N GLU A 121 5.79 -2.21 6.40
CA GLU A 121 6.12 -0.97 7.08
C GLU A 121 4.87 -0.14 7.36
N PHE A 122 4.03 0.11 6.34
CA PHE A 122 2.77 0.83 6.52
C PHE A 122 1.75 0.03 7.33
N VAL A 123 1.68 -1.29 7.14
CA VAL A 123 0.82 -2.16 7.96
C VAL A 123 1.17 -2.04 9.45
N ASP A 124 2.46 -2.11 9.80
CA ASP A 124 2.87 -1.98 11.20
C ASP A 124 2.61 -0.56 11.75
N THR A 125 2.80 0.49 10.95
CA THR A 125 2.44 1.87 11.33
C THR A 125 0.95 2.00 11.64
N PHE A 126 0.06 1.61 10.70
CA PHE A 126 -1.39 1.70 10.91
C PHE A 126 -1.84 0.93 12.16
N LEU A 127 -1.29 -0.26 12.40
CA LEU A 127 -1.62 -1.06 13.59
C LEU A 127 -1.12 -0.41 14.88
N ARG A 128 0.01 0.30 14.87
CA ARG A 128 0.50 1.08 16.03
C ARG A 128 -0.38 2.30 16.30
N GLU A 129 -0.95 2.89 15.26
CA GLU A 129 -1.91 4.00 15.34
C GLU A 129 -3.32 3.55 15.76
N GLY A 130 -3.51 2.24 15.99
CA GLY A 130 -4.76 1.69 16.50
C GLY A 130 -5.81 1.40 15.44
N VAL A 131 -5.42 1.32 14.17
CA VAL A 131 -6.31 0.78 13.12
C VAL A 131 -6.68 -0.65 13.48
N ASP A 132 -7.98 -0.94 13.46
CA ASP A 132 -8.52 -2.28 13.69
C ASP A 132 -8.00 -3.25 12.62
N PRO A 133 -7.30 -4.35 12.98
CA PRO A 133 -6.80 -5.33 12.02
C PRO A 133 -7.91 -6.06 11.25
N ASP A 134 -9.14 -6.08 11.78
CA ASP A 134 -10.33 -6.65 11.15
C ASP A 134 -11.23 -5.58 10.54
N CYS A 135 -10.69 -4.38 10.25
CA CYS A 135 -11.51 -3.29 9.73
C CYS A 135 -12.25 -3.71 8.45
N LEU A 136 -13.56 -3.47 8.44
CA LEU A 136 -14.42 -3.70 7.28
C LEU A 136 -15.10 -2.38 6.87
N PRO A 137 -15.56 -2.28 5.62
CA PRO A 137 -16.40 -1.16 5.19
C PRO A 137 -17.59 -0.97 6.12
N ARG A 138 -17.83 0.27 6.55
CA ARG A 138 -18.99 0.60 7.40
C ARG A 138 -20.32 0.60 6.62
N GLU A 139 -20.28 0.59 5.29
CA GLU A 139 -21.47 0.70 4.44
C GLU A 139 -21.95 -0.69 3.96
N PRO A 140 -23.22 -1.06 4.17
CA PRO A 140 -23.79 -2.32 3.68
C PRO A 140 -23.78 -2.48 2.15
N SER A 141 -23.67 -1.38 1.40
CA SER A 141 -23.66 -1.37 -0.07
C SER A 141 -22.27 -1.49 -0.68
N ALA A 142 -21.21 -1.42 0.13
CA ALA A 142 -19.87 -1.76 -0.32
C ALA A 142 -19.87 -3.24 -0.68
N ASN A 143 -19.67 -3.57 -1.96
CA ASN A 143 -19.38 -4.95 -2.36
C ASN A 143 -18.38 -5.53 -1.38
N SER A 144 -18.75 -6.63 -0.72
CA SER A 144 -18.02 -7.24 0.41
C SER A 144 -16.51 -7.21 0.21
N ILE A 145 -15.83 -6.21 0.78
CA ILE A 145 -14.39 -6.17 0.84
C ILE A 145 -13.97 -7.21 1.86
N ASP A 146 -13.06 -8.08 1.44
CA ASP A 146 -12.52 -9.09 2.34
C ASP A 146 -11.73 -8.41 3.47
N PRO A 147 -11.80 -8.95 4.71
CA PRO A 147 -10.93 -8.55 5.80
C PRO A 147 -9.46 -8.38 5.36
N PRO A 148 -8.70 -7.41 5.91
CA PRO A 148 -7.32 -7.14 5.50
C PRO A 148 -6.42 -8.39 5.47
N ILE A 149 -6.63 -9.31 6.41
CA ILE A 149 -5.89 -10.58 6.47
C ILE A 149 -6.19 -11.53 5.30
N LEU A 150 -7.42 -11.53 4.77
CA LEU A 150 -7.79 -12.34 3.61
C LEU A 150 -7.26 -11.73 2.30
N LEU A 151 -7.09 -10.40 2.24
CA LEU A 151 -6.36 -9.75 1.14
C LEU A 151 -4.88 -10.18 1.09
N ALA A 152 -4.23 -10.31 2.25
CA ALA A 152 -2.87 -10.85 2.36
C ALA A 152 -2.82 -12.33 1.93
N ALA A 153 -3.83 -13.11 2.32
CA ALA A 153 -3.94 -14.53 1.98
C ALA A 153 -4.11 -14.76 0.47
N ALA A 154 -4.92 -13.93 -0.21
CA ALA A 154 -5.13 -13.99 -1.66
C ALA A 154 -3.81 -13.83 -2.44
N ASN A 155 -2.84 -13.12 -1.87
CA ASN A 155 -1.52 -12.90 -2.45
C ASN A 155 -0.43 -13.84 -1.89
N GLY A 156 -0.80 -14.84 -1.07
CA GLY A 156 0.13 -15.85 -0.56
C GLY A 156 1.11 -15.33 0.50
N GLN A 157 0.76 -14.28 1.23
CA GLN A 157 1.68 -13.54 2.11
C GLN A 157 1.66 -14.07 3.56
N ALA A 158 2.09 -15.33 3.77
CA ALA A 158 2.06 -15.98 5.09
C ALA A 158 2.66 -15.13 6.22
N GLY A 159 3.83 -14.52 5.99
CA GLY A 159 4.51 -13.72 7.01
C GLY A 159 3.78 -12.42 7.37
N LEU A 160 2.94 -11.89 6.47
CA LEU A 160 2.07 -10.76 6.80
C LEU A 160 0.86 -11.21 7.61
N MET A 161 0.26 -12.35 7.24
CA MET A 161 -0.83 -12.93 8.03
C MET A 161 -0.39 -13.22 9.47
N GLU A 162 0.84 -13.71 9.67
CA GLU A 162 1.42 -13.89 11.01
C GLU A 162 1.53 -12.57 11.79
N LEU A 163 1.90 -11.47 11.11
CA LEU A 163 1.92 -10.14 11.73
C LEU A 163 0.51 -9.71 12.15
N LEU A 164 -0.48 -9.87 11.27
CA LEU A 164 -1.86 -9.49 11.55
C LEU A 164 -2.44 -10.30 12.71
N PHE A 165 -2.23 -11.63 12.75
CA PHE A 165 -2.62 -12.46 13.88
C PHE A 165 -1.93 -12.04 15.18
N PHE A 166 -0.62 -11.78 15.13
CA PHE A 166 0.12 -11.29 16.29
C PHE A 166 -0.44 -9.96 16.82
N LYS A 167 -0.99 -9.13 15.92
CA LYS A 167 -1.61 -7.84 16.25
C LYS A 167 -3.11 -7.94 16.55
N GLY A 168 -3.65 -9.14 16.70
CA GLY A 168 -5.01 -9.37 17.17
C GLY A 168 -6.07 -9.60 16.10
N ALA A 169 -5.69 -9.77 14.83
CA ALA A 169 -6.65 -10.14 13.77
C ALA A 169 -7.37 -11.43 14.14
N ASN A 170 -8.70 -11.46 13.98
CA ASN A 170 -9.52 -12.58 14.36
C ASN A 170 -9.32 -13.78 13.40
N PRO A 171 -8.87 -14.95 13.90
CA PRO A 171 -8.66 -16.15 13.07
C PRO A 171 -9.94 -16.69 12.43
N ASN A 172 -11.11 -16.33 12.97
CA ASN A 172 -12.41 -16.73 12.45
C ASN A 172 -13.04 -15.68 11.52
N SER A 173 -12.34 -14.58 11.20
CA SER A 173 -12.81 -13.61 10.21
C SER A 173 -13.04 -14.29 8.86
N ARG A 174 -14.14 -13.91 8.20
CA ARG A 174 -14.57 -14.44 6.90
C ARG A 174 -14.83 -13.29 5.96
N GLY A 175 -14.47 -13.48 4.69
CA GLY A 175 -14.74 -12.53 3.62
C GLY A 175 -16.00 -12.92 2.85
N THR A 176 -15.95 -12.73 1.54
CA THR A 176 -16.98 -13.14 0.59
C THR A 176 -17.25 -14.66 0.54
N GLY A 177 -16.31 -15.47 1.04
CA GLY A 177 -16.39 -16.94 1.02
C GLY A 177 -16.61 -17.59 2.39
N GLU A 178 -16.64 -18.92 2.39
CA GLU A 178 -16.74 -19.72 3.63
C GLU A 178 -15.39 -19.99 4.31
N GLU A 179 -14.26 -19.66 3.66
CA GLU A 179 -12.92 -19.85 4.22
C GLU A 179 -12.67 -18.85 5.36
N THR A 180 -12.21 -19.33 6.52
CA THR A 180 -11.77 -18.46 7.63
C THR A 180 -10.35 -17.95 7.39
N ALA A 181 -9.97 -16.87 8.07
CA ALA A 181 -8.60 -16.36 8.05
C ALA A 181 -7.56 -17.44 8.41
N TRP A 182 -7.87 -18.30 9.39
CA TRP A 182 -7.00 -19.40 9.78
C TRP A 182 -6.89 -20.49 8.70
N ASP A 183 -8.01 -20.87 8.07
CA ASP A 183 -8.01 -21.84 6.96
C ASP A 183 -7.15 -21.35 5.79
N ALA A 184 -7.33 -20.07 5.43
CA ALA A 184 -6.55 -19.41 4.40
C ALA A 184 -5.05 -19.41 4.73
N TYR A 185 -4.69 -19.14 6.00
CA TYR A 185 -3.29 -19.18 6.46
C TYR A 185 -2.67 -20.57 6.33
N LEU A 186 -3.39 -21.63 6.74
CA LEU A 186 -2.91 -23.00 6.63
C LEU A 186 -2.65 -23.38 5.16
N ARG A 187 -3.57 -23.03 4.26
CA ARG A 187 -3.43 -23.23 2.81
C ARG A 187 -2.20 -22.52 2.25
N VAL A 188 -2.04 -21.22 2.56
CA VAL A 188 -0.91 -20.40 2.08
C VAL A 188 0.42 -20.94 2.61
N SER A 189 0.48 -21.28 3.90
CA SER A 189 1.68 -21.81 4.55
C SER A 189 2.08 -23.18 3.99
N ALA A 190 1.12 -24.06 3.72
CA ALA A 190 1.37 -25.35 3.08
C ALA A 190 1.94 -25.19 1.67
N ALA A 191 1.39 -24.27 0.87
CA ALA A 191 1.90 -23.96 -0.47
C ALA A 191 3.35 -23.45 -0.43
N ALA A 192 3.65 -22.52 0.49
CA ALA A 192 5.00 -21.99 0.68
C ALA A 192 6.01 -23.09 1.07
N MET A 193 5.63 -24.01 1.96
CA MET A 193 6.46 -25.17 2.34
C MET A 193 6.70 -26.13 1.17
N ALA A 194 5.68 -26.40 0.36
CA ALA A 194 5.81 -27.25 -0.82
C ALA A 194 6.80 -26.67 -1.84
N ASP A 195 6.73 -25.36 -2.09
CA ASP A 195 7.66 -24.68 -2.99
C ASP A 195 9.09 -24.63 -2.46
N ALA A 196 9.27 -24.44 -1.15
CA ALA A 196 10.58 -24.53 -0.51
C ALA A 196 11.21 -25.92 -0.70
N ARG A 197 10.42 -26.99 -0.54
CA ARG A 197 10.85 -28.39 -0.78
C ARG A 197 11.24 -28.61 -2.25
N ARG A 198 10.41 -28.14 -3.21
CA ARG A 198 10.71 -28.23 -4.65
C ARG A 198 12.03 -27.56 -5.00
N ARG A 199 12.27 -26.33 -4.52
CA ARG A 199 13.51 -25.58 -4.77
C ARG A 199 14.75 -26.29 -4.23
N ARG A 200 14.67 -26.90 -3.04
CA ARG A 200 15.76 -27.71 -2.47
C ARG A 200 16.08 -28.93 -3.34
N TYR A 201 15.05 -29.62 -3.83
CA TYR A 201 15.23 -30.78 -4.71
C TYR A 201 15.90 -30.38 -6.04
N SER A 202 15.43 -29.30 -6.69
CA SER A 202 16.02 -28.81 -7.95
C SER A 202 17.48 -28.34 -7.81
N ARG A 203 17.85 -27.72 -6.67
CA ARG A 203 19.24 -27.32 -6.41
C ARG A 203 20.16 -28.53 -6.24
N ARG A 204 19.70 -29.58 -5.53
CA ARG A 204 20.46 -30.82 -5.32
C ARG A 204 20.77 -31.56 -6.65
N PHE A 205 19.86 -31.46 -7.63
CA PHE A 205 20.05 -32.05 -8.96
C PHE A 205 20.99 -31.26 -9.90
N ARG A 206 21.10 -29.93 -9.74
CA ARG A 206 22.09 -29.15 -10.51
C ARG A 206 23.52 -29.41 -10.05
N TYR A 207 23.74 -29.62 -8.75
CA TYR A 207 25.05 -30.01 -8.22
C TYR A 207 25.47 -31.42 -8.66
N SER A 208 24.55 -32.39 -8.69
CA SER A 208 24.89 -33.76 -9.09
C SER A 208 25.22 -33.93 -10.58
N ARG A 209 24.76 -33.02 -11.46
CA ARG A 209 25.13 -33.03 -12.89
C ARG A 209 26.48 -32.37 -13.18
N ARG A 210 26.92 -31.35 -12.42
CA ARG A 210 28.26 -30.74 -12.60
C ARG A 210 29.42 -31.68 -12.27
N PHE A 211 29.25 -32.61 -11.34
CA PHE A 211 30.28 -33.59 -10.99
C PHE A 211 30.41 -34.79 -11.96
N ARG A 212 29.48 -34.96 -12.91
CA ARG A 212 29.58 -36.03 -13.92
C ARG A 212 30.33 -35.62 -15.19
N TYR A 213 30.59 -34.33 -15.41
CA TYR A 213 31.28 -33.83 -16.60
C TYR A 213 32.72 -33.34 -16.36
N SER A 214 33.23 -33.40 -15.11
CA SER A 214 34.62 -33.03 -14.77
C SER A 214 35.55 -34.23 -14.58
N ARG A 215 35.11 -35.43 -14.97
CA ARG A 215 35.94 -36.65 -15.03
C ARG A 215 35.93 -37.20 -16.46
N LYS A 216 36.59 -36.51 -17.37
CA LYS A 216 37.16 -37.04 -18.61
C LYS A 216 38.45 -36.30 -18.90
#